data_AF-A0A653TFL2-F1
#
_entry.id   AF-A0A653TFL2-F1
#
_cell.length_a   1.000
_cell.length_b   1.000
_cell.length_c   1.000
_cell.angle_alpha   90.00
_cell.angle_beta   90.00
_cell.angle_gamma   90.00
#
_symmetry.space_group_name_H-M   'P 1'
#
loop_
_entity.id
_entity.type
_entity.pdbx_description
1 polymer ?
#
loop_
_entity_poly.entity_id
_entity_poly.type
_entity_poly.pdbx_seq_one_letter_code
_entity_poly.pdbx_strand_id
1 'polypeptide(L)'
;MGADELSASLWRERRQLELLLFRLETQLLHLNADDLQWLPFTAADLESVLESLRFETLARHVEAAALAAEWGAPAEATLPVLAAAAPAGSWGALLQEHGHEMTGLLGRTRSAREANLGALASALEGITREAEAAAMSPEPADELALLAQRAAAERALAVVQDCAQPLVEEFLGLA
;
A
#
# COMPACT_ATOMS: atom_id res chain seq x y z
N MET A 1 26.44 -10.40 10.52
CA MET A 1 26.15 -8.95 10.70
C MET A 1 24.92 -8.56 9.90
N GLY A 2 24.72 -9.15 8.71
CA GLY A 2 23.58 -8.83 7.86
C GLY A 2 22.21 -9.19 8.44
N ALA A 3 22.14 -10.05 9.46
CA ALA A 3 20.86 -10.40 10.10
C ALA A 3 20.25 -9.21 10.87
N ASP A 4 21.09 -8.43 11.56
CA ASP A 4 20.66 -7.19 12.24
C ASP A 4 20.19 -6.13 11.22
N GLU A 5 20.93 -5.99 10.11
CA GLU A 5 20.64 -5.04 9.04
C GLU A 5 19.33 -5.39 8.31
N LEU A 6 19.15 -6.67 7.95
CA LEU A 6 17.90 -7.16 7.38
C LEU A 6 16.75 -6.96 8.37
N SER A 7 16.91 -7.32 9.64
CA SER A 7 15.86 -7.12 10.65
C SER A 7 15.46 -5.65 10.81
N ALA A 8 16.43 -4.74 10.79
CA ALA A 8 16.17 -3.30 10.84
C ALA A 8 15.42 -2.82 9.58
N SER A 9 15.77 -3.34 8.40
CA SER A 9 15.07 -3.03 7.15
C SER A 9 13.61 -3.53 7.16
N LEU A 10 13.35 -4.75 7.65
CA LEU A 10 12.00 -5.31 7.78
C LEU A 10 11.12 -4.49 8.73
N TRP A 11 11.68 -4.03 9.85
CA TRP A 11 10.99 -3.11 10.75
C TRP A 11 10.58 -1.80 10.08
N ARG A 12 11.46 -1.21 9.25
CA ARG A 12 11.15 0.01 8.51
C ARG A 12 10.09 -0.22 7.44
N GLU A 13 10.22 -1.28 6.64
CA GLU A 13 9.23 -1.63 5.61
C GLU A 13 7.86 -1.92 6.24
N ARG A 14 7.81 -2.67 7.36
CA ARG A 14 6.58 -2.89 8.13
C ARG A 14 5.95 -1.57 8.58
N ARG A 15 6.73 -0.64 9.12
CA ARG A 15 6.21 0.65 9.57
C ARG A 15 5.62 1.47 8.42
N GLN A 16 6.20 1.38 7.22
CA GLN A 16 5.63 2.02 6.04
C GLN A 16 4.34 1.34 5.56
N LEU A 17 4.25 0.02 5.65
CA LEU A 17 3.01 -0.72 5.38
C LEU A 17 1.89 -0.38 6.40
N GLU A 18 2.25 -0.17 7.67
CA GLU A 18 1.30 0.29 8.70
C GLU A 18 0.76 1.68 8.37
N LEU A 19 1.65 2.57 7.93
CA LEU A 19 1.27 3.91 7.48
C LEU A 19 0.39 3.85 6.24
N LEU A 20 0.70 2.99 5.26
CA LEU A 20 -0.12 2.78 4.07
C LEU A 20 -1.54 2.33 4.45
N LEU A 21 -1.64 1.32 5.32
CA LEU A 21 -2.93 0.87 5.83
C LEU A 21 -3.71 2.00 6.50
N PHE A 22 -3.07 2.76 7.39
CA PHE A 22 -3.69 3.91 8.04
C PHE A 22 -4.21 4.94 7.02
N ARG A 23 -3.45 5.23 5.96
CA ARG A 23 -3.88 6.18 4.91
C ARG A 23 -5.05 5.65 4.08
N LEU A 24 -5.04 4.36 3.75
CA LEU A 24 -6.17 3.72 3.08
C LEU A 24 -7.44 3.73 3.96
N GLU A 25 -7.32 3.38 5.24
CA GLU A 25 -8.44 3.45 6.19
C GLU A 25 -8.95 4.90 6.34
N THR A 26 -8.06 5.89 6.36
CA THR A 26 -8.42 7.31 6.42
C THR A 26 -9.16 7.78 5.17
N GLN A 27 -8.69 7.42 3.97
CA GLN A 27 -9.39 7.76 2.72
C GLN A 27 -10.79 7.12 2.70
N LEU A 28 -10.90 5.87 3.14
CA LEU A 28 -12.18 5.17 3.20
C LEU A 28 -13.16 5.84 4.17
N LEU A 29 -12.69 6.39 5.29
CA LEU A 29 -13.53 7.17 6.21
C LEU A 29 -14.12 8.40 5.52
N HIS A 30 -13.32 9.15 4.76
CA HIS A 30 -13.81 10.30 4.00
C HIS A 30 -14.78 9.91 2.89
N LEU A 31 -14.49 8.83 2.15
CA LEU A 31 -15.37 8.31 1.11
C LEU A 31 -16.74 7.89 1.68
N ASN A 32 -16.74 7.18 2.82
CA ASN A 32 -17.98 6.75 3.48
C ASN A 32 -18.78 7.91 4.08
N ALA A 33 -18.12 9.03 4.39
CA ALA A 33 -18.76 10.25 4.85
C ALA A 33 -19.23 11.16 3.70
N ASP A 34 -19.00 10.77 2.44
CA ASP A 34 -19.24 11.57 1.24
C ASP A 34 -18.45 12.90 1.20
N ASP A 35 -17.33 12.97 1.94
CA ASP A 35 -16.47 14.15 2.02
C ASP A 35 -15.44 14.19 0.88
N LEU A 36 -15.93 14.25 -0.37
CA LEU A 36 -15.09 14.13 -1.58
C LEU A 36 -14.04 15.26 -1.73
N GLN A 37 -14.24 16.39 -1.04
CA GLN A 37 -13.29 17.51 -1.00
C GLN A 37 -11.91 17.12 -0.43
N TRP A 38 -11.81 16.05 0.37
CA TRP A 38 -10.54 15.59 0.96
C TRP A 38 -9.77 14.60 0.07
N LEU A 39 -10.35 14.15 -1.05
CA LEU A 39 -9.70 13.18 -1.94
C LEU A 39 -8.33 13.63 -2.46
N PRO A 40 -8.11 14.91 -2.86
CA PRO A 40 -6.79 15.35 -3.29
C PRO A 40 -5.71 15.18 -2.20
N PHE A 41 -6.06 15.41 -0.94
CA PHE A 41 -5.13 15.30 0.19
C PHE A 41 -4.84 13.85 0.53
N THR A 42 -5.87 13.02 0.62
CA THR A 42 -5.70 11.59 0.93
C THR A 42 -4.96 10.84 -0.17
N ALA A 43 -5.18 11.21 -1.45
CA ALA A 43 -4.42 10.67 -2.58
C ALA A 43 -2.93 11.09 -2.52
N ALA A 44 -2.63 12.36 -2.23
CA ALA A 44 -1.25 12.82 -2.09
C ALA A 44 -0.53 12.15 -0.89
N ASP A 45 -1.24 11.93 0.21
CA ASP A 45 -0.70 11.19 1.36
C ASP A 45 -0.36 9.74 0.98
N LEU A 46 -1.22 9.06 0.22
CA LEU A 46 -0.92 7.72 -0.30
C LEU A 46 0.28 7.73 -1.24
N GLU A 47 0.35 8.65 -2.19
CA GLU A 47 1.49 8.80 -3.11
C GLU A 47 2.82 8.95 -2.35
N SER A 48 2.86 9.77 -1.30
CA SER A 48 4.05 9.96 -0.45
C SER A 48 4.48 8.69 0.29
N VAL A 49 3.51 7.90 0.77
CA VAL A 49 3.80 6.62 1.42
C VAL A 49 4.30 5.60 0.41
N LEU A 50 3.73 5.55 -0.80
CA LEU A 50 4.19 4.65 -1.87
C LEU A 50 5.62 4.98 -2.32
N GLU A 51 5.98 6.25 -2.40
CA GLU A 51 7.36 6.66 -2.66
C GLU A 51 8.31 6.13 -1.57
N SER A 52 7.95 6.32 -0.30
CA SER A 52 8.73 5.84 0.85
C SER A 52 8.86 4.32 0.88
N LEU A 53 7.77 3.59 0.61
CA LEU A 53 7.77 2.12 0.52
C LEU A 53 8.74 1.62 -0.54
N ARG A 54 8.79 2.24 -1.72
CA ARG A 54 9.72 1.84 -2.79
C ARG A 54 11.17 1.92 -2.33
N PHE A 55 11.53 2.93 -1.54
CA PHE A 55 12.88 3.04 -0.96
C PHE A 55 13.15 1.95 0.08
N GLU A 56 12.22 1.69 0.99
CA GLU A 56 12.39 0.63 2.00
C GLU A 56 12.44 -0.77 1.38
N THR A 57 11.64 -1.05 0.35
CA THR A 57 11.68 -2.31 -0.39
C THR A 57 13.01 -2.51 -1.11
N LEU A 58 13.57 -1.46 -1.71
CA LEU A 58 14.89 -1.52 -2.32
C LEU A 58 15.98 -1.78 -1.27
N ALA A 59 15.92 -1.07 -0.13
CA ALA A 59 16.86 -1.27 0.97
C ALA A 59 16.81 -2.71 1.49
N ARG A 60 15.60 -3.23 1.79
CA ARG A 60 15.40 -4.62 2.19
C ARG A 60 15.98 -5.60 1.17
N HIS A 61 15.79 -5.36 -0.12
CA HIS A 61 16.32 -6.25 -1.15
C HIS A 61 17.85 -6.34 -1.10
N VAL A 62 18.54 -5.21 -0.88
CA VAL A 62 20.00 -5.18 -0.71
C VAL A 62 20.42 -5.97 0.54
N GLU A 63 19.77 -5.73 1.68
CA GLU A 63 20.12 -6.42 2.92
C GLU A 63 19.83 -7.94 2.86
N ALA A 64 18.74 -8.33 2.19
CA ALA A 64 18.38 -9.73 1.99
C ALA A 64 19.42 -10.45 1.11
N ALA A 65 19.88 -9.82 0.03
CA ALA A 65 20.91 -10.38 -0.84
C ALA A 65 22.27 -10.51 -0.12
N ALA A 66 22.65 -9.52 0.69
CA ALA A 66 23.86 -9.56 1.50
C ALA A 66 23.80 -10.71 2.52
N LEU A 67 22.66 -10.86 3.22
CA LEU A 67 22.45 -11.94 4.17
C LEU A 67 22.42 -13.32 3.50
N ALA A 68 21.79 -13.43 2.33
CA ALA A 68 21.78 -14.66 1.55
C ALA A 68 23.20 -15.12 1.21
N ALA A 69 24.07 -14.20 0.78
CA ALA A 69 25.48 -14.49 0.53
C ALA A 69 26.23 -14.91 1.82
N GLU A 70 25.95 -14.26 2.95
CA GLU A 70 26.54 -14.60 4.26
C GLU A 70 26.14 -16.02 4.71
N TRP A 71 24.90 -16.44 4.44
CA TRP A 71 24.35 -17.73 4.87
C TRP A 71 24.40 -18.83 3.80
N GLY A 72 24.95 -18.55 2.61
CA GLY A 72 25.03 -19.52 1.52
C GLY A 72 23.66 -19.87 0.90
N ALA A 73 22.68 -18.98 1.03
CA ALA A 73 21.37 -19.10 0.41
C ALA A 73 21.37 -18.52 -1.03
N PRO A 74 20.37 -18.82 -1.87
CA PRO A 74 20.21 -18.20 -3.18
C PRO A 74 20.12 -16.67 -3.08
N ALA A 75 20.68 -15.94 -4.06
CA ALA A 75 20.70 -14.47 -4.04
C ALA A 75 19.30 -13.82 -3.97
N GLU A 76 18.30 -14.47 -4.58
CA GLU A 76 16.89 -14.07 -4.56
C GLU A 76 16.08 -14.89 -3.54
N ALA A 77 16.68 -15.25 -2.41
CA ALA A 77 16.00 -16.00 -1.37
C ALA A 77 14.84 -15.19 -0.76
N THR A 78 13.68 -15.84 -0.66
CA THR A 78 12.52 -15.31 0.07
C THR A 78 12.78 -15.34 1.58
N LEU A 79 12.02 -14.57 2.36
CA LEU A 79 12.14 -14.52 3.82
C LEU A 79 12.01 -15.91 4.49
N PRO A 80 11.08 -16.79 4.08
CA PRO A 80 11.03 -18.16 4.60
C PRO A 80 12.30 -18.98 4.30
N VAL A 81 12.89 -18.80 3.11
CA VAL A 81 14.14 -19.48 2.72
C VAL A 81 15.31 -18.97 3.55
N LEU A 82 15.42 -17.65 3.73
CA LEU A 82 16.43 -17.04 4.59
C LEU A 82 16.29 -17.51 6.04
N ALA A 83 15.08 -17.54 6.58
CA ALA A 83 14.81 -18.01 7.93
C ALA A 83 15.20 -19.48 8.14
N ALA A 84 15.01 -20.34 7.12
CA ALA A 84 15.41 -21.74 7.16
C ALA A 84 16.93 -21.94 7.01
N ALA A 85 17.61 -21.04 6.29
CA ALA A 85 19.07 -21.04 6.15
C ALA A 85 19.80 -20.44 7.36
N ALA A 86 19.05 -19.83 8.29
CA ALA A 86 19.64 -19.19 9.46
C ALA A 86 20.47 -20.18 10.29
N PRO A 87 21.70 -19.82 10.69
CA PRO A 87 22.50 -20.61 11.62
C PRO A 87 21.78 -20.85 12.96
N ALA A 88 22.27 -21.83 13.73
CA ALA A 88 21.76 -22.09 15.07
C ALA A 88 21.76 -20.82 15.93
N GLY A 89 20.58 -20.45 16.44
CA GLY A 89 20.38 -19.19 17.17
C GLY A 89 18.93 -18.72 17.09
N SER A 90 18.70 -17.46 17.43
CA SER A 90 17.36 -16.84 17.43
C SER A 90 16.93 -16.24 16.09
N TRP A 91 17.86 -16.08 15.13
CA TRP A 91 17.59 -15.34 13.90
C TRP A 91 16.50 -15.96 13.03
N GLY A 92 16.51 -17.28 12.86
CA GLY A 92 15.46 -17.95 12.07
C GLY A 92 14.06 -17.71 12.64
N ALA A 93 13.90 -17.82 13.96
CA ALA A 93 12.63 -17.55 14.64
C ALA A 93 12.21 -16.08 14.53
N LEU A 94 13.16 -15.14 14.67
CA LEU A 94 12.89 -13.72 14.57
C LEU A 94 12.46 -13.31 13.14
N LEU A 95 13.11 -13.86 12.10
CA LEU A 95 12.72 -13.61 10.70
C LEU A 95 11.34 -14.20 10.40
N GLN A 96 10.99 -15.35 10.98
CA GLN A 96 9.64 -15.93 10.88
C GLN A 96 8.59 -15.03 11.55
N GLU A 97 8.88 -14.45 12.71
CA GLU A 97 8.00 -13.52 13.40
C GLU A 97 7.72 -12.27 12.54
N HIS A 98 8.77 -11.66 11.96
CA HIS A 98 8.63 -10.57 10.98
C HIS A 98 7.72 -10.97 9.82
N GLY A 99 7.97 -12.13 9.21
CA GLY A 99 7.19 -12.61 8.07
C GLY A 99 5.71 -12.79 8.42
N HIS A 100 5.41 -13.29 9.62
CA HIS A 100 4.04 -13.46 10.10
C HIS A 100 3.33 -12.10 10.26
N GLU A 101 3.96 -11.15 10.95
CA GLU A 101 3.39 -9.81 11.16
C GLU A 101 3.14 -9.08 9.82
N MET A 102 4.13 -9.11 8.93
CA MET A 102 4.03 -8.47 7.62
C MET A 102 2.96 -9.12 6.73
N THR A 103 2.83 -10.44 6.77
CA THR A 103 1.76 -11.17 6.04
C THR A 103 0.37 -10.72 6.50
N GLY A 104 0.17 -10.62 7.82
CA GLY A 104 -1.10 -10.13 8.38
C GLY A 104 -1.39 -8.68 7.97
N LEU A 105 -0.36 -7.83 7.97
CA LEU A 105 -0.48 -6.42 7.58
C LEU A 105 -0.77 -6.24 6.08
N LEU A 106 -0.15 -7.03 5.21
CA LEU A 106 -0.47 -7.02 3.77
C LEU A 106 -1.90 -7.45 3.50
N GLY A 107 -2.40 -8.47 4.22
CA GLY A 107 -3.80 -8.89 4.13
C GLY A 107 -4.77 -7.74 4.45
N ARG A 108 -4.52 -7.03 5.56
CA ARG A 108 -5.33 -5.85 5.94
C ARG A 108 -5.22 -4.71 4.92
N THR A 109 -4.01 -4.44 4.43
CA THR A 109 -3.76 -3.41 3.41
C THR A 109 -4.50 -3.73 2.12
N ARG A 110 -4.52 -4.99 1.68
CA ARG A 110 -5.26 -5.47 0.52
C ARG A 110 -6.76 -5.26 0.69
N SER A 111 -7.33 -5.66 1.84
CA SER A 111 -8.76 -5.45 2.11
C SER A 111 -9.14 -3.96 2.16
N ALA A 112 -8.30 -3.12 2.79
CA ALA A 112 -8.53 -1.67 2.82
C ALA A 112 -8.46 -1.06 1.41
N ARG A 113 -7.52 -1.50 0.57
CA ARG A 113 -7.41 -1.10 -0.84
C ARG A 113 -8.67 -1.48 -1.62
N GLU A 114 -9.12 -2.73 -1.52
CA GLU A 114 -10.33 -3.22 -2.19
C GLU A 114 -11.58 -2.43 -1.79
N ALA A 115 -11.72 -2.12 -0.50
CA ALA A 115 -12.81 -1.28 -0.01
C ALA A 115 -12.76 0.15 -0.60
N ASN A 116 -11.57 0.76 -0.68
CA ASN A 116 -11.40 2.07 -1.32
C ASN A 116 -11.74 2.02 -2.81
N LEU A 117 -11.30 0.99 -3.55
CA LEU A 117 -11.63 0.83 -4.98
C LEU A 117 -13.15 0.78 -5.20
N GLY A 118 -13.87 0.01 -4.37
CA GLY A 118 -15.32 -0.07 -4.43
C GLY A 118 -16.00 1.26 -4.11
N ALA A 119 -15.55 1.96 -3.06
CA ALA A 119 -16.10 3.24 -2.66
C ALA A 119 -15.83 4.35 -3.71
N LEU A 120 -14.63 4.39 -4.29
CA LEU A 120 -14.27 5.33 -5.36
C LEU A 120 -15.07 5.09 -6.65
N ALA A 121 -15.29 3.82 -7.01
CA ALA A 121 -16.14 3.49 -8.15
C ALA A 121 -17.58 3.99 -7.93
N SER A 122 -18.13 3.78 -6.72
CA SER A 122 -19.46 4.28 -6.36
C SER A 122 -19.55 5.81 -6.36
N ALA A 123 -18.51 6.50 -5.86
CA ALA A 123 -18.42 7.95 -5.88
C ALA A 123 -18.39 8.49 -7.33
N LEU A 124 -17.59 7.88 -8.22
CA LEU A 124 -17.53 8.26 -9.64
C LEU A 124 -18.87 8.08 -10.36
N GLU A 125 -19.59 7.00 -10.06
CA GLU A 125 -20.96 6.79 -10.57
C GLU A 125 -21.93 7.86 -10.04
N GLY A 126 -21.79 8.25 -8.77
CA GLY A 126 -22.55 9.35 -8.16
C GLY A 126 -22.33 10.69 -8.86
N ILE A 127 -21.06 11.08 -9.00
CA ILE A 127 -20.63 12.31 -9.69
C ILE A 127 -21.15 12.33 -11.13
N THR A 128 -21.08 11.20 -11.84
CA THR A 128 -21.57 11.10 -13.23
C THR A 128 -23.07 11.31 -13.32
N ARG A 129 -23.85 10.70 -12.42
CA ARG A 129 -25.32 10.90 -12.37
C ARG A 129 -25.68 12.34 -12.03
N GLU A 130 -24.95 12.97 -11.12
CA GLU A 130 -25.14 14.38 -10.80
C GLU A 130 -24.85 15.29 -12.01
N ALA A 131 -23.80 14.98 -12.79
CA ALA A 131 -23.47 15.70 -14.02
C ALA A 131 -24.59 15.62 -15.06
N GLU A 132 -25.12 14.41 -15.27
CA GLU A 132 -26.23 14.17 -16.18
C GLU A 132 -27.49 14.92 -15.74
N ALA A 133 -27.81 14.89 -14.44
CA ALA A 133 -28.95 15.61 -13.89
C ALA A 133 -28.79 17.13 -14.02
N ALA A 134 -27.60 17.65 -13.75
CA ALA A 134 -27.27 19.07 -13.88
C ALA A 134 -27.38 19.54 -15.33
N ALA A 135 -26.91 18.74 -16.30
CA ALA A 135 -27.04 19.03 -17.73
C ALA A 135 -28.51 19.08 -18.21
N MET A 136 -29.42 18.41 -17.52
CA MET A 136 -30.86 18.41 -17.79
C MET A 136 -31.61 19.54 -17.05
N SER A 137 -30.96 20.25 -16.12
CA SER A 137 -31.54 21.33 -15.33
C SER A 137 -31.55 22.65 -16.10
N PRO A 138 -32.60 23.50 -15.96
CA PRO A 138 -32.58 24.86 -16.47
C PRO A 138 -31.71 25.82 -15.62
N GLU A 139 -31.28 25.41 -14.43
CA GLU A 139 -30.39 26.21 -13.57
C GLU A 139 -28.92 26.07 -13.99
N PRO A 140 -28.12 27.14 -13.92
CA PRO A 140 -26.70 27.07 -14.24
C PRO A 140 -25.97 26.21 -13.20
N ALA A 141 -25.45 25.06 -13.65
CA ALA A 141 -24.64 24.18 -12.83
C ALA A 141 -23.22 24.74 -12.64
N ASP A 142 -22.59 24.43 -11.51
CA ASP A 142 -21.15 24.64 -11.33
C ASP A 142 -20.37 23.49 -12.01
N GLU A 143 -20.35 23.51 -13.35
CA GLU A 143 -19.70 22.49 -14.18
C GLU A 143 -18.22 22.32 -13.83
N LEU A 144 -17.54 23.43 -13.46
CA LEU A 144 -16.11 23.40 -13.11
C LEU A 144 -15.89 22.64 -11.80
N ALA A 145 -16.72 22.87 -10.78
CA ALA A 145 -16.63 22.13 -9.52
C ALA A 145 -16.82 20.63 -9.73
N LEU A 146 -17.78 20.24 -10.58
CA LEU A 146 -18.06 18.84 -10.84
C LEU A 146 -16.95 18.14 -11.63
N LEU A 147 -16.37 18.81 -12.62
CA LEU A 147 -15.18 18.33 -13.33
C LEU A 147 -13.98 18.18 -12.39
N ALA A 148 -13.79 19.12 -11.47
CA ALA A 148 -12.72 19.05 -10.48
C ALA A 148 -12.91 17.88 -9.50
N GLN A 149 -14.13 17.65 -9.00
CA GLN A 149 -14.45 16.51 -8.15
C GLN A 149 -14.23 15.17 -8.87
N ARG A 150 -14.68 15.06 -10.12
CA ARG A 150 -14.46 13.87 -10.94
C ARG A 150 -12.97 13.60 -11.14
N ALA A 151 -12.19 14.61 -11.51
CA ALA A 151 -10.75 14.47 -11.71
C ALA A 151 -10.02 14.06 -10.41
N ALA A 152 -10.45 14.59 -9.26
CA ALA A 152 -9.93 14.21 -7.95
C ALA A 152 -10.22 12.74 -7.63
N ALA A 153 -11.44 12.26 -7.89
CA ALA A 153 -11.83 10.87 -7.69
C ALA A 153 -11.10 9.91 -8.65
N GLU A 154 -10.95 10.28 -9.93
CA GLU A 154 -10.18 9.50 -10.91
C GLU A 154 -8.70 9.39 -10.52
N ARG A 155 -8.08 10.48 -10.03
CA ARG A 155 -6.71 10.44 -9.51
C ARG A 155 -6.60 9.54 -8.27
N ALA A 156 -7.50 9.70 -7.30
CA ALA A 156 -7.51 8.86 -6.10
C ALA A 156 -7.65 7.38 -6.46
N LEU A 157 -8.50 7.04 -7.44
CA LEU A 157 -8.65 5.68 -7.94
C LEU A 157 -7.33 5.12 -8.50
N ALA A 158 -6.63 5.89 -9.35
CA ALA A 158 -5.34 5.48 -9.89
C ALA A 158 -4.30 5.22 -8.79
N VAL A 159 -4.22 6.11 -7.79
CA VAL A 159 -3.30 5.95 -6.66
C VAL A 159 -3.61 4.71 -5.83
N VAL A 160 -4.89 4.42 -5.56
CA VAL A 160 -5.30 3.21 -4.83
C VAL A 160 -4.99 1.94 -5.62
N GLN A 161 -5.13 1.96 -6.94
CA GLN A 161 -4.72 0.83 -7.80
C GLN A 161 -3.22 0.53 -7.66
N ASP A 162 -2.40 1.57 -7.54
CA ASP A 162 -0.94 1.47 -7.34
C ASP A 162 -0.53 1.05 -5.92
N CYS A 163 -1.46 0.94 -4.97
CA CYS A 163 -1.16 0.53 -3.60
C CYS A 163 -0.84 -0.97 -3.43
N ALA A 164 -0.91 -1.78 -4.49
CA ALA A 164 -0.49 -3.18 -4.44
C ALA A 164 1.02 -3.32 -4.16
N GLN A 165 1.41 -4.35 -3.39
CA GLN A 165 2.79 -4.54 -2.93
C GLN A 165 3.37 -5.89 -3.40
N PRO A 166 3.45 -6.15 -4.72
CA PRO A 166 3.83 -7.47 -5.25
C PRO A 166 5.25 -7.90 -4.83
N LEU A 167 6.20 -6.97 -4.77
CA LEU A 167 7.59 -7.28 -4.38
C LEU A 167 7.74 -7.66 -2.90
N VAL A 168 6.84 -7.17 -2.04
CA VAL A 168 6.77 -7.59 -0.64
C VAL A 168 6.12 -8.96 -0.54
N GLU A 169 5.01 -9.18 -1.27
CA GLU A 169 4.33 -10.49 -1.34
C GLU A 169 5.27 -11.60 -1.84
N GLU A 170 6.01 -11.35 -2.91
CA GLU A 170 7.02 -12.27 -3.45
C GLU A 170 8.10 -12.58 -2.41
N PHE A 171 8.66 -11.57 -1.76
CA PHE A 171 9.69 -11.78 -0.75
C PHE A 171 9.18 -12.56 0.47
N LEU A 172 7.92 -12.40 0.85
CA LEU A 172 7.30 -13.19 1.92
C LEU A 172 6.94 -14.61 1.50
N GLY A 173 7.07 -14.96 0.22
CA GLY A 173 6.71 -16.28 -0.33
C GLY A 173 5.20 -16.48 -0.49
N LEU A 174 4.46 -15.42 -0.80
CA LEU A 174 3.00 -15.42 -0.98
C LEU A 174 2.57 -15.45 -2.47
N ALA A 175 3.53 -15.37 -3.39
CA ALA A 175 3.31 -15.37 -4.85
C ALA A 175 3.34 -16.78 -5.45
#